data_AF-A0A7C3TDP1-F1
#
_entry.id   AF-A0A7C3TDP1-F1
#
_cell.length_a   1.000
_cell.length_b   1.000
_cell.length_c   1.000
_cell.angle_alpha   90.00
_cell.angle_beta   90.00
_cell.angle_gamma   90.00
#
_symmetry.space_group_name_H-M   'P 1'
#
loop_
_entity.id
_entity.type
_entity.pdbx_description
1 polymer ?
#
loop_
_entity_poly.entity_id
_entity_poly.type
_entity_poly.pdbx_seq_one_letter_code
_entity_poly.pdbx_strand_id
1 'polypeptide(L)'
;MDEKPPSPWSSLWRKEDWWAVWLGFLVLALAATRTVAWLPKMGKWTMDPNVSIKFGDIPYFILLGFSLIVLTSIAIIAMKEKIRSYCLGFPIIYILAFISILISNQKTINEWGLEYVIWALIFGLVIGNIIGMPKWVKPAVKTELFIKIGLVLLGAEILFNTILSAGSLGMIQAIVVVFLVFYFCYFLAIKAGLGKSFASILSAGVSICGVSAAIAAGGAVKGDPKEVSYAISLVLLVAMPMLILMPMIARAVGIPDAVAGAWIGGTIDTTPAVVAAGALYSDKAMQVASLIKMSQNVLIGITAFLLALYWVLKVERKPQERPSPVEIWYRFPKFVFGFIIASMVFSLLLIPTMGDNSVSAILNVTRGIRGWFFAMAFVCIGLDTKIIELVKIGRGKPLIVFLVAQIFNIFLTLLLAYALFGGIFFSPPL
;
A
#
# COMPACT_ATOMS: atom_id res chain seq x y z
N MET A 1 16.48 19.03 32.84
CA MET A 1 15.01 19.13 32.87
C MET A 1 14.50 17.90 32.14
N ASP A 2 14.16 16.86 32.90
CA ASP A 2 13.62 15.62 32.37
C ASP A 2 12.22 15.87 31.82
N GLU A 3 12.09 15.94 30.49
CA GLU A 3 10.78 15.85 29.86
C GLU A 3 10.21 14.46 30.17
N LYS A 4 9.21 14.41 31.06
CA LYS A 4 8.36 13.23 31.26
C LYS A 4 7.97 12.67 29.88
N PRO A 5 8.08 11.36 29.64
CA PRO A 5 7.61 10.78 28.39
C PRO A 5 6.15 11.18 28.18
N PRO A 6 5.75 11.60 26.96
CA PRO A 6 4.40 12.07 26.71
C PRO A 6 3.39 11.02 27.16
N SER A 7 2.31 11.45 27.85
CA SER A 7 1.31 10.52 28.36
C SER A 7 0.71 9.67 27.21
N PRO A 8 0.34 8.40 27.45
CA PRO A 8 -0.26 7.53 26.43
C PRO A 8 -1.42 8.18 25.68
N TRP A 9 -2.23 8.95 26.41
CA TRP A 9 -3.37 9.68 25.91
C TRP A 9 -3.01 10.86 25.01
N SER A 10 -1.90 11.57 25.29
CA SER A 10 -1.43 12.67 24.44
C SER A 10 -0.99 12.19 23.05
N SER A 11 -0.56 10.93 22.94
CA SER A 11 -0.13 10.34 21.66
C SER A 11 -1.30 10.08 20.69
N LEU A 12 -2.52 9.88 21.20
CA LEU A 12 -3.74 9.67 20.41
C LEU A 12 -4.09 10.89 19.55
N TRP A 13 -3.73 12.08 20.01
CA TRP A 13 -4.17 13.35 19.43
C TRP A 13 -3.05 14.12 18.72
N ARG A 14 -1.78 13.77 18.97
CA ARG A 14 -0.61 14.48 18.42
C ARG A 14 0.14 13.73 17.33
N LYS A 15 -0.10 12.43 17.14
CA LYS A 15 0.61 11.62 16.14
C LYS A 15 -0.25 11.43 14.90
N GLU A 16 0.35 11.69 13.74
CA GLU A 16 -0.23 11.45 12.42
C GLU A 16 -0.80 10.03 12.27
N ASP A 17 -0.11 9.06 12.88
CA ASP A 17 -0.46 7.64 12.82
C ASP A 17 -1.84 7.32 13.42
N TRP A 18 -2.22 7.97 14.54
CA TRP A 18 -3.54 7.81 15.13
C TRP A 18 -4.61 8.60 14.37
N TRP A 19 -4.27 9.78 13.86
CA TRP A 19 -5.19 10.55 13.03
C TRP A 19 -5.58 9.81 11.75
N ALA A 20 -4.65 9.07 11.14
CA ALA A 20 -4.99 8.22 10.02
C ALA A 20 -6.02 7.14 10.38
N VAL A 21 -5.91 6.55 11.57
CA VAL A 21 -6.89 5.59 12.11
C VAL A 21 -8.24 6.24 12.33
N TRP A 22 -8.29 7.37 13.02
CA TRP A 22 -9.54 8.08 13.30
C TRP A 22 -10.26 8.53 12.04
N LEU A 23 -9.53 9.11 11.08
CA LEU A 23 -10.10 9.53 9.81
C LEU A 23 -10.56 8.34 8.97
N GLY A 24 -9.82 7.23 8.99
CA GLY A 24 -10.22 5.97 8.36
C GLY A 24 -11.56 5.45 8.92
N PHE A 25 -11.68 5.33 10.25
CA PHE A 25 -12.92 4.91 10.89
C PHE A 25 -14.07 5.90 10.71
N LEU A 26 -13.79 7.21 10.67
CA LEU A 26 -14.80 8.22 10.38
C LEU A 26 -15.38 8.02 8.97
N VAL A 27 -14.53 7.77 7.97
CA VAL A 27 -14.99 7.47 6.61
C VAL A 27 -15.79 6.16 6.56
N LEU A 28 -15.33 5.10 7.25
CA LEU A 28 -16.08 3.84 7.34
C LEU A 28 -17.46 4.05 7.98
N ALA A 29 -17.52 4.84 9.07
CA ALA A 29 -18.76 5.16 9.76
C ALA A 29 -19.71 5.96 8.86
N LEU A 30 -19.22 7.01 8.19
CA LEU A 30 -20.03 7.82 7.27
C LEU A 30 -20.59 7.01 6.10
N ALA A 31 -19.84 6.02 5.61
CA ALA A 31 -20.32 5.09 4.59
C ALA A 31 -21.35 4.10 5.17
N ALA A 32 -21.09 3.55 6.36
CA ALA A 32 -21.98 2.60 7.03
C ALA A 32 -23.33 3.23 7.42
N THR A 33 -23.35 4.50 7.84
CA THR A 33 -24.57 5.27 8.12
C THR A 33 -25.26 5.79 6.86
N ARG A 34 -24.71 5.50 5.67
CA ARG A 34 -25.16 6.02 4.37
C ARG A 34 -25.17 7.55 4.27
N THR A 35 -24.46 8.25 5.16
CA THR A 35 -24.23 9.70 5.04
C THR A 35 -23.42 10.01 3.78
N VAL A 36 -22.48 9.12 3.42
CA VAL A 36 -21.83 9.08 2.12
C VAL A 36 -22.19 7.77 1.44
N ALA A 37 -23.24 7.79 0.62
CA ALA A 37 -23.74 6.59 -0.08
C ALA A 37 -23.26 6.47 -1.53
N TRP A 38 -22.66 7.52 -2.09
CA TRP A 38 -22.26 7.59 -3.49
C TRP A 38 -21.03 8.46 -3.68
N LEU A 39 -20.27 8.18 -4.74
CA LEU A 39 -19.12 8.98 -5.18
C LEU A 39 -19.17 9.16 -6.70
N PRO A 40 -18.72 10.32 -7.20
CA PRO A 40 -18.54 10.50 -8.63
C PRO A 40 -17.50 9.51 -9.16
N LYS A 41 -17.81 8.87 -10.29
CA LYS A 41 -16.94 7.90 -10.96
C LYS A 41 -16.62 8.39 -12.36
N MET A 42 -15.38 8.19 -12.78
CA MET A 42 -14.95 8.45 -14.15
C MET A 42 -15.26 7.22 -15.00
N GLY A 43 -15.88 7.42 -16.16
CA GLY A 43 -16.12 6.36 -17.14
C GLY A 43 -14.85 5.99 -17.91
N LYS A 44 -14.83 4.80 -18.52
CA LYS A 44 -13.76 4.45 -19.47
C LYS A 44 -13.90 5.27 -20.75
N TRP A 45 -12.77 5.64 -21.36
CA TRP A 45 -12.76 6.43 -22.61
C TRP A 45 -11.68 5.94 -23.57
N THR A 46 -11.79 6.28 -24.87
CA THR A 46 -10.83 5.85 -25.91
C THR A 46 -10.09 7.04 -26.52
N MET A 47 -10.79 7.89 -27.27
CA MET A 47 -10.21 9.03 -27.99
C MET A 47 -10.53 10.38 -27.33
N ASP A 48 -11.72 10.52 -26.73
CA ASP A 48 -12.15 11.76 -26.08
C ASP A 48 -12.29 11.58 -24.56
N PRO A 49 -11.41 12.20 -23.74
CA PRO A 49 -11.48 12.12 -22.29
C PRO A 49 -12.72 12.82 -21.73
N ASN A 50 -13.37 13.74 -22.46
CA ASN A 50 -14.58 14.41 -21.98
C ASN A 50 -15.77 13.45 -21.87
N VAL A 51 -15.73 12.31 -22.57
CA VAL A 51 -16.75 11.25 -22.42
C VAL A 51 -16.62 10.52 -21.08
N SER A 52 -15.41 10.55 -20.47
CA SER A 52 -15.16 9.97 -19.16
C SER A 52 -15.89 10.71 -18.04
N ILE A 53 -16.11 12.01 -18.21
CA ILE A 53 -16.68 12.90 -17.18
C ILE A 53 -17.81 13.69 -17.80
N LYS A 54 -19.06 13.37 -17.44
CA LYS A 54 -20.18 14.19 -17.88
C LYS A 54 -20.05 15.57 -17.26
N PHE A 55 -20.42 16.62 -17.98
CA PHE A 55 -20.34 18.00 -17.47
C PHE A 55 -21.10 18.18 -16.14
N GLY A 56 -22.22 17.47 -15.97
CA GLY A 56 -22.98 17.43 -14.72
C GLY A 56 -22.26 16.75 -13.54
N ASP A 57 -21.22 15.97 -13.79
CA ASP A 57 -20.45 15.28 -12.75
C ASP A 57 -19.35 16.17 -12.12
N ILE A 58 -18.94 17.23 -12.82
CA ILE A 58 -17.84 18.13 -12.41
C ILE A 58 -18.06 18.73 -11.00
N PRO A 59 -19.25 19.28 -10.66
CA PRO A 59 -19.49 19.81 -9.32
C PRO A 59 -19.30 18.76 -8.21
N TYR A 60 -19.59 17.49 -8.48
CA TYR A 60 -19.42 16.42 -7.50
C TYR A 60 -17.95 16.05 -7.28
N PHE A 61 -17.10 16.13 -8.31
CA PHE A 61 -15.66 15.98 -8.14
C PHE A 61 -15.08 17.15 -7.33
N ILE A 62 -15.53 18.38 -7.59
CA ILE A 62 -15.12 19.54 -6.78
C ILE A 62 -15.56 19.35 -5.32
N LEU A 63 -16.80 18.92 -5.09
CA LEU A 63 -17.34 18.62 -3.75
C LEU A 63 -16.54 17.51 -3.05
N LEU A 64 -16.13 16.48 -3.79
CA LEU A 64 -15.27 15.42 -3.28
C LEU A 64 -13.92 15.97 -2.84
N GLY A 65 -13.26 16.77 -3.69
CA GLY A 65 -12.01 17.46 -3.34
C GLY A 65 -12.16 18.33 -2.08
N PHE A 66 -13.25 19.09 -1.99
CA PHE A 66 -13.57 19.91 -0.81
C PHE A 66 -13.86 19.06 0.45
N SER A 67 -14.50 17.91 0.31
CA SER A 67 -14.76 17.03 1.44
C SER A 67 -13.48 16.36 1.93
N LEU A 68 -12.59 15.94 1.02
CA LEU A 68 -11.31 15.33 1.38
C LEU A 68 -10.36 16.33 2.06
N ILE A 69 -10.28 17.58 1.58
CA ILE A 69 -9.46 18.63 2.23
C ILE A 69 -10.01 18.99 3.60
N VAL A 70 -11.34 19.07 3.78
CA VAL A 70 -11.97 19.32 5.09
C VAL A 70 -11.67 18.18 6.05
N LEU A 71 -11.90 16.93 5.61
CA LEU A 71 -11.65 15.72 6.40
C LEU A 71 -10.21 15.66 6.89
N THR A 72 -9.24 15.86 5.99
CA THR A 72 -7.82 15.79 6.32
C THR A 72 -7.32 17.00 7.11
N SER A 73 -7.92 18.17 6.92
CA SER A 73 -7.61 19.37 7.72
C SER A 73 -7.87 19.18 9.21
N ILE A 74 -8.80 18.31 9.61
CA ILE A 74 -9.02 17.96 11.03
C ILE A 74 -7.72 17.45 11.66
N ALA A 75 -7.01 16.55 10.97
CA ALA A 75 -5.71 16.04 11.44
C ALA A 75 -4.63 17.14 11.46
N ILE A 76 -4.59 17.99 10.42
CA ILE A 76 -3.61 19.09 10.33
C ILE A 76 -3.76 20.09 11.48
N ILE A 77 -5.00 20.46 11.82
CA ILE A 77 -5.30 21.34 12.96
C ILE A 77 -4.84 20.69 14.26
N ALA A 78 -5.18 19.43 14.47
CA ALA A 78 -4.83 18.71 15.69
C ALA A 78 -3.33 18.49 15.87
N MET A 79 -2.60 18.29 14.76
CA MET A 79 -1.13 18.24 14.75
C MET A 79 -0.48 19.63 14.91
N LYS A 80 -1.28 20.70 15.05
CA LYS A 80 -0.84 22.10 15.18
C LYS A 80 -0.01 22.59 13.99
N GLU A 81 -0.29 22.08 12.80
CA GLU A 81 0.36 22.50 11.57
C GLU A 81 -0.36 23.69 10.92
N LYS A 82 0.31 24.35 9.97
CA LYS A 82 -0.21 25.55 9.30
C LYS A 82 -1.29 25.17 8.29
N ILE A 83 -2.56 25.13 8.74
CA ILE A 83 -3.72 24.79 7.90
C ILE A 83 -3.80 25.61 6.61
N ARG A 84 -3.55 26.92 6.66
CA ARG A 84 -3.60 27.77 5.46
C ARG A 84 -2.62 27.29 4.39
N SER A 85 -1.41 26.91 4.78
CA SER A 85 -0.40 26.41 3.85
C SER A 85 -0.74 25.02 3.32
N TYR A 86 -1.30 24.15 4.16
CA TYR A 86 -1.82 22.86 3.73
C TYR A 86 -2.93 23.03 2.69
N CYS A 87 -3.92 23.87 2.98
CA CYS A 87 -5.07 24.05 2.10
C CYS A 87 -4.71 24.71 0.76
N LEU A 88 -3.67 25.54 0.72
CA LEU A 88 -3.17 26.11 -0.53
C LEU A 88 -2.48 25.07 -1.40
N GLY A 89 -1.74 24.12 -0.82
CA GLY A 89 -1.03 23.08 -1.57
C GLY A 89 -1.90 21.89 -1.98
N PHE A 90 -2.94 21.56 -1.19
CA PHE A 90 -3.79 20.38 -1.39
C PHE A 90 -4.42 20.30 -2.80
N PRO A 91 -4.95 21.39 -3.40
CA PRO A 91 -5.55 21.34 -4.73
C PRO A 91 -4.61 20.79 -5.80
N ILE A 92 -3.31 21.06 -5.73
CA ILE A 92 -2.34 20.52 -6.70
C ILE A 92 -2.26 19.00 -6.59
N ILE A 93 -2.17 18.48 -5.36
CA ILE A 93 -2.10 17.04 -5.11
C ILE A 93 -3.39 16.36 -5.59
N TYR A 94 -4.55 16.97 -5.28
CA TYR A 94 -5.85 16.48 -5.72
C TYR A 94 -6.00 16.48 -7.24
N ILE A 95 -5.59 17.55 -7.92
CA ILE A 95 -5.65 17.66 -9.39
C ILE A 95 -4.73 16.63 -10.05
N LEU A 96 -3.51 16.45 -9.56
CA LEU A 96 -2.60 15.44 -10.10
C LEU A 96 -3.15 14.01 -9.89
N ALA A 97 -3.74 13.74 -8.73
CA ALA A 97 -4.42 12.48 -8.48
C ALA A 97 -5.63 12.29 -9.42
N PHE A 98 -6.42 13.33 -9.64
CA PHE A 98 -7.56 13.34 -10.56
C PHE A 98 -7.11 13.03 -12.00
N ILE A 99 -6.07 13.71 -12.49
CA ILE A 99 -5.51 13.48 -13.83
C ILE A 99 -4.98 12.05 -13.96
N SER A 100 -4.33 11.53 -12.92
CA SER A 100 -3.83 10.14 -12.89
C SER A 100 -4.95 9.13 -13.03
N ILE A 101 -6.06 9.32 -12.31
CA ILE A 101 -7.24 8.45 -12.39
C ILE A 101 -7.89 8.58 -13.77
N LEU A 102 -8.05 9.80 -14.29
CA LEU A 102 -8.61 10.05 -15.62
C LEU A 102 -7.82 9.31 -16.71
N ILE A 103 -6.49 9.43 -16.71
CA ILE A 103 -5.62 8.78 -17.69
C ILE A 103 -5.67 7.25 -17.55
N SER A 104 -5.67 6.73 -16.33
CA SER A 104 -5.77 5.28 -16.08
C SER A 104 -7.08 4.63 -16.55
N ASN A 105 -8.13 5.45 -16.76
CA ASN A 105 -9.41 5.00 -17.29
C ASN A 105 -9.49 5.01 -18.82
N GLN A 106 -8.44 5.44 -19.51
CA GLN A 106 -8.35 5.25 -20.95
C GLN A 106 -8.29 3.73 -21.24
N LYS A 107 -9.08 3.24 -22.18
CA LYS A 107 -9.28 1.82 -22.45
C LYS A 107 -7.97 1.03 -22.66
N THR A 108 -7.10 1.49 -23.55
CA THR A 108 -5.78 0.91 -23.84
C THR A 108 -4.85 0.95 -22.63
N ILE A 109 -4.79 2.07 -21.92
CA ILE A 109 -3.96 2.22 -20.71
C ILE A 109 -4.43 1.26 -19.61
N ASN A 110 -5.76 1.18 -19.44
CA ASN A 110 -6.41 0.28 -18.50
C ASN A 110 -6.17 -1.19 -18.87
N GLU A 111 -6.25 -1.53 -20.17
CA GLU A 111 -5.96 -2.87 -20.70
C GLU A 111 -4.50 -3.26 -20.49
N TRP A 112 -3.56 -2.32 -20.62
CA TRP A 112 -2.15 -2.54 -20.30
C TRP A 112 -1.86 -2.61 -18.79
N GLY A 113 -2.88 -2.43 -17.94
CA GLY A 113 -2.74 -2.46 -16.49
C GLY A 113 -2.02 -1.25 -15.89
N LEU A 114 -1.86 -0.16 -16.65
CA LEU A 114 -1.21 1.05 -16.18
C LEU A 114 -2.16 1.86 -15.28
N GLU A 115 -2.20 1.45 -14.03
CA GLU A 115 -3.09 2.02 -13.02
C GLU A 115 -2.78 3.46 -12.61
N TYR A 116 -3.76 4.12 -11.99
CA TYR A 116 -3.64 5.49 -11.48
C TYR A 116 -2.45 5.67 -10.53
N VAL A 117 -2.05 4.63 -9.80
CA VAL A 117 -0.89 4.63 -8.90
C VAL A 117 0.42 4.93 -9.65
N ILE A 118 0.58 4.34 -10.83
CA ILE A 118 1.76 4.52 -11.69
C ILE A 118 1.79 5.95 -12.22
N TRP A 119 0.67 6.43 -12.77
CA TRP A 119 0.57 7.79 -13.30
C TRP A 119 0.76 8.85 -12.22
N ALA A 120 0.19 8.64 -11.02
CA ALA A 120 0.36 9.51 -9.86
C ALA A 120 1.83 9.65 -9.48
N LEU A 121 2.55 8.53 -9.42
CA LEU A 121 3.99 8.53 -9.16
C LEU A 121 4.76 9.24 -10.27
N ILE A 122 4.49 8.93 -11.55
CA ILE A 122 5.18 9.53 -12.70
C ILE A 122 5.01 11.05 -12.69
N PHE A 123 3.78 11.55 -12.54
CA PHE A 123 3.55 13.00 -12.49
C PHE A 123 4.24 13.65 -11.31
N GLY A 124 4.19 13.01 -10.14
CA GLY A 124 4.94 13.49 -8.98
C GLY A 124 6.44 13.55 -9.26
N LEU A 125 7.03 12.50 -9.82
CA LEU A 125 8.47 12.42 -10.13
C LEU A 125 8.88 13.46 -11.17
N VAL A 126 8.12 13.59 -12.26
CA VAL A 126 8.36 14.56 -13.32
C VAL A 126 8.34 15.98 -12.75
N ILE A 127 7.31 16.33 -12.00
CA ILE A 127 7.19 17.66 -11.40
C ILE A 127 8.28 17.89 -10.35
N GLY A 128 8.52 16.92 -9.46
CA GLY A 128 9.49 17.01 -8.37
C GLY A 128 10.94 17.13 -8.85
N ASN A 129 11.30 16.51 -9.98
CA ASN A 129 12.67 16.48 -10.50
C ASN A 129 12.94 17.48 -11.63
N ILE A 130 11.95 17.82 -12.46
CA ILE A 130 12.14 18.75 -13.60
C ILE A 130 11.79 20.18 -13.19
N ILE A 131 10.59 20.40 -12.66
CA ILE A 131 10.11 21.73 -12.27
C ILE A 131 10.65 22.10 -10.87
N GLY A 132 10.82 21.10 -10.02
CA GLY A 132 11.12 21.27 -8.61
C GLY A 132 9.85 21.56 -7.81
N MET A 133 9.73 20.93 -6.64
CA MET A 133 8.57 21.12 -5.77
C MET A 133 8.49 22.57 -5.24
N PRO A 134 7.43 23.34 -5.54
CA PRO A 134 7.26 24.66 -4.97
C PRO A 134 7.13 24.60 -3.45
N LYS A 135 7.78 25.53 -2.74
CA LYS A 135 7.78 25.56 -1.26
C LYS A 135 6.39 25.62 -0.63
N TRP A 136 5.40 26.16 -1.34
CA TRP A 136 4.02 26.28 -0.87
C TRP A 136 3.19 24.99 -1.03
N VAL A 137 3.60 24.06 -1.90
CA VAL A 137 2.97 22.74 -2.04
C VAL A 137 3.45 21.78 -0.97
N LYS A 138 4.72 21.91 -0.55
CA LYS A 138 5.38 21.02 0.42
C LYS A 138 4.57 20.74 1.70
N PRO A 139 3.89 21.72 2.34
CA PRO A 139 3.06 21.45 3.52
C PRO A 139 1.88 20.51 3.27
N ALA A 140 1.41 20.38 2.03
CA ALA A 140 0.33 19.48 1.65
C ALA A 140 0.79 18.05 1.33
N VAL A 141 2.10 17.82 1.15
CA VAL A 141 2.71 16.52 0.84
C VAL A 141 2.67 15.64 2.09
N LYS A 142 1.52 15.02 2.33
CA LYS A 142 1.21 14.19 3.49
C LYS A 142 1.08 12.71 3.10
N THR A 143 2.15 12.17 2.52
CA THR A 143 2.24 10.80 2.03
C THR A 143 1.75 9.78 3.07
N GLU A 144 2.32 9.81 4.27
CA GLU A 144 2.00 8.84 5.31
C GLU A 144 0.53 8.92 5.73
N LEU A 145 0.01 10.12 6.01
CA LEU A 145 -1.40 10.34 6.35
C LEU A 145 -2.33 9.74 5.29
N PHE A 146 -2.12 10.08 4.02
CA PHE A 146 -2.98 9.60 2.94
C PHE A 146 -2.90 8.07 2.78
N ILE A 147 -1.69 7.49 2.78
CA ILE A 147 -1.55 6.03 2.66
C ILE A 147 -2.20 5.33 3.85
N LYS A 148 -1.93 5.79 5.08
CA LYS A 148 -2.42 5.13 6.29
C LYS A 148 -3.94 5.18 6.40
N ILE A 149 -4.58 6.29 6.00
CA ILE A 149 -6.05 6.36 5.89
C ILE A 149 -6.54 5.31 4.88
N GLY A 150 -5.94 5.28 3.69
CA GLY A 150 -6.29 4.31 2.66
C GLY A 150 -6.10 2.85 3.11
N LEU A 151 -5.08 2.56 3.94
CA LEU A 151 -4.86 1.24 4.50
C LEU A 151 -5.92 0.86 5.54
N VAL A 152 -6.34 1.78 6.40
CA VAL A 152 -7.44 1.48 7.33
C VAL A 152 -8.74 1.16 6.57
N LEU A 153 -9.02 1.90 5.48
CA LEU A 153 -10.14 1.61 4.58
C LEU A 153 -9.99 0.25 3.87
N LEU A 154 -8.76 -0.10 3.46
CA LEU A 154 -8.45 -1.40 2.87
C LEU A 154 -8.75 -2.53 3.86
N GLY A 155 -8.54 -2.32 5.16
CA GLY A 155 -8.86 -3.31 6.20
C GLY A 155 -10.32 -3.76 6.17
N ALA A 156 -11.26 -2.85 5.93
CA ALA A 156 -12.67 -3.19 5.78
C ALA A 156 -12.97 -4.05 4.53
N GLU A 157 -12.16 -3.92 3.48
CA GLU A 157 -12.28 -4.68 2.23
C GLU A 157 -11.66 -6.08 2.34
N ILE A 158 -10.58 -6.24 3.12
CA ILE A 158 -9.98 -7.55 3.38
C ILE A 158 -10.79 -8.27 4.46
N LEU A 159 -11.83 -8.99 4.04
CA LEU A 159 -12.71 -9.72 4.95
C LEU A 159 -11.97 -10.90 5.58
N PHE A 160 -12.05 -11.02 6.89
CA PHE A 160 -11.49 -12.12 7.68
C PHE A 160 -11.98 -13.48 7.20
N ASN A 161 -13.24 -13.58 6.77
CA ASN A 161 -13.78 -14.81 6.18
C ASN A 161 -13.13 -15.13 4.83
N THR A 162 -12.80 -14.12 4.03
CA THR A 162 -12.02 -14.27 2.79
C THR A 162 -10.58 -14.67 3.08
N ILE A 163 -9.97 -14.20 4.18
CA ILE A 163 -8.64 -14.65 4.62
C ILE A 163 -8.68 -16.14 4.99
N LEU A 164 -9.69 -16.56 5.75
CA LEU A 164 -9.89 -17.97 6.11
C LEU A 164 -10.17 -18.85 4.89
N SER A 165 -10.84 -18.31 3.87
CA SER A 165 -11.16 -19.02 2.63
C SER A 165 -10.16 -18.80 1.50
N ALA A 166 -9.08 -18.03 1.69
CA ALA A 166 -8.02 -17.73 0.71
C ALA A 166 -7.21 -18.98 0.26
N GLY A 167 -7.71 -20.18 0.53
CA GLY A 167 -7.07 -21.45 0.26
C GLY A 167 -5.89 -21.67 1.21
N SER A 168 -5.85 -22.83 1.86
CA SER A 168 -4.69 -23.25 2.65
C SER A 168 -3.39 -23.11 1.85
N LEU A 169 -3.44 -23.43 0.54
CA LEU A 169 -2.30 -23.32 -0.38
C LEU A 169 -1.82 -21.88 -0.58
N GLY A 170 -2.74 -20.91 -0.69
CA GLY A 170 -2.38 -19.51 -0.90
C GLY A 170 -1.68 -18.91 0.30
N MET A 171 -2.19 -19.22 1.51
CA MET A 171 -1.56 -18.81 2.75
C MET A 171 -0.20 -19.49 2.99
N ILE A 172 -0.07 -20.79 2.65
CA ILE A 172 1.22 -21.50 2.72
C ILE A 172 2.25 -20.83 1.80
N GLN A 173 1.89 -20.56 0.54
CA GLN A 173 2.80 -19.87 -0.39
C GLN A 173 3.20 -18.50 0.17
N ALA A 174 2.22 -17.72 0.64
CA ALA A 174 2.47 -16.39 1.18
C ALA A 174 3.46 -16.43 2.36
N ILE A 175 3.27 -17.32 3.33
CA ILE A 175 4.15 -17.45 4.50
C ILE A 175 5.57 -17.83 4.07
N VAL A 176 5.71 -18.83 3.20
CA VAL A 176 7.03 -19.34 2.78
C VAL A 176 7.78 -18.28 1.95
N VAL A 177 7.12 -17.67 0.97
CA VAL A 177 7.71 -16.61 0.13
C VAL A 177 8.11 -15.42 0.99
N VAL A 178 7.19 -14.89 1.80
CA VAL A 178 7.46 -13.73 2.66
C VAL A 178 8.65 -14.01 3.56
N PHE A 179 8.67 -15.16 4.25
CA PHE A 179 9.76 -15.52 5.14
C PHE A 179 11.10 -15.60 4.39
N LEU A 180 11.20 -16.42 3.35
CA LEU A 180 12.47 -16.66 2.67
C LEU A 180 13.00 -15.40 1.97
N VAL A 181 12.14 -14.66 1.27
CA VAL A 181 12.53 -13.43 0.58
C VAL A 181 12.91 -12.34 1.57
N PHE A 182 12.17 -12.20 2.69
CA PHE A 182 12.51 -11.23 3.73
C PHE A 182 13.90 -11.49 4.30
N TYR A 183 14.18 -12.73 4.74
CA TYR A 183 15.47 -13.06 5.34
C TYR A 183 16.62 -12.96 4.33
N PHE A 184 16.39 -13.37 3.08
CA PHE A 184 17.38 -13.25 2.02
C PHE A 184 17.74 -11.79 1.73
N CYS A 185 16.73 -10.94 1.52
CA CYS A 185 16.94 -9.50 1.31
C CYS A 185 17.62 -8.86 2.53
N TYR A 186 17.20 -9.22 3.75
CA TYR A 186 17.76 -8.66 4.97
C TYR A 186 19.24 -9.00 5.09
N PHE A 187 19.59 -10.27 4.87
CA PHE A 187 20.97 -10.73 4.86
C PHE A 187 21.82 -9.98 3.83
N LEU A 188 21.34 -9.84 2.60
CA LEU A 188 22.03 -9.10 1.54
C LEU A 188 22.20 -7.61 1.89
N ALA A 189 21.18 -6.97 2.44
CA ALA A 189 21.22 -5.58 2.86
C ALA A 189 22.28 -5.35 3.94
N ILE A 190 22.31 -6.19 4.98
CA ILE A 190 23.33 -6.12 6.03
C ILE A 190 24.73 -6.35 5.47
N LYS A 191 24.90 -7.36 4.59
CA LYS A 191 26.19 -7.64 3.94
C LYS A 191 26.68 -6.49 3.05
N ALA A 192 25.75 -5.79 2.40
CA ALA A 192 26.06 -4.58 1.62
C ALA A 192 26.42 -3.37 2.51
N GLY A 193 26.20 -3.46 3.82
CA GLY A 193 26.49 -2.41 4.80
C GLY A 193 25.34 -1.42 5.01
N LEU A 194 24.11 -1.81 4.68
CA LEU A 194 22.93 -1.00 5.02
C LEU A 194 22.65 -1.11 6.53
N GLY A 195 22.12 -0.04 7.12
CA GLY A 195 21.65 -0.05 8.50
C GLY A 195 20.52 -1.07 8.70
N LYS A 196 20.42 -1.64 9.91
CA LYS A 196 19.40 -2.66 10.22
C LYS A 196 17.98 -2.17 9.94
N SER A 197 17.70 -0.90 10.25
CA SER A 197 16.40 -0.28 10.03
C SER A 197 16.03 -0.28 8.55
N PHE A 198 16.90 0.28 7.71
CA PHE A 198 16.71 0.28 6.26
C PHE A 198 16.64 -1.13 5.67
N ALA A 199 17.49 -2.04 6.14
CA ALA A 199 17.46 -3.45 5.71
C ALA A 199 16.09 -4.08 5.98
N SER A 200 15.46 -3.79 7.14
CA SER A 200 14.13 -4.29 7.48
C SER A 200 13.04 -3.69 6.59
N ILE A 201 13.12 -2.39 6.31
CA ILE A 201 12.19 -1.68 5.41
C ILE A 201 12.28 -2.25 3.99
N LEU A 202 13.49 -2.39 3.46
CA LEU A 202 13.73 -2.91 2.11
C LEU A 202 13.25 -4.36 1.99
N SER A 203 13.51 -5.17 3.01
CA SER A 203 13.11 -6.58 3.06
C SER A 203 11.61 -6.75 3.18
N ALA A 204 10.93 -5.94 3.99
CA ALA A 204 9.47 -5.95 4.07
C ALA A 204 8.84 -5.53 2.74
N GLY A 205 9.41 -4.52 2.09
CA GLY A 205 8.95 -4.05 0.78
C GLY A 205 8.98 -5.15 -0.27
N VAL A 206 10.13 -5.77 -0.49
CA VAL A 206 10.34 -6.76 -1.57
C VAL A 206 9.68 -8.12 -1.34
N SER A 207 9.26 -8.43 -0.10
CA SER A 207 8.77 -9.77 0.27
C SER A 207 7.26 -9.88 0.41
N ILE A 208 6.53 -8.77 0.59
CA ILE A 208 5.10 -8.79 0.92
C ILE A 208 4.27 -8.10 -0.17
N CYS A 209 4.01 -6.80 -0.01
CA CYS A 209 3.11 -6.02 -0.84
C CYS A 209 3.74 -4.70 -1.29
N GLY A 210 5.07 -4.59 -1.14
CA GLY A 210 5.79 -3.39 -1.49
C GLY A 210 5.53 -2.25 -0.54
N VAL A 211 4.70 -1.32 -0.98
CA VAL A 211 4.56 0.03 -0.39
C VAL A 211 4.05 -0.03 1.05
N SER A 212 2.95 -0.73 1.28
CA SER A 212 2.32 -0.79 2.60
C SER A 212 3.20 -1.52 3.62
N ALA A 213 3.93 -2.53 3.17
CA ALA A 213 4.88 -3.28 4.00
C ALA A 213 6.11 -2.44 4.36
N ALA A 214 6.68 -1.69 3.41
CA ALA A 214 7.80 -0.78 3.68
C ALA A 214 7.43 0.30 4.72
N ILE A 215 6.21 0.84 4.64
CA ILE A 215 5.69 1.84 5.60
C ILE A 215 5.46 1.21 6.97
N ALA A 216 4.82 0.04 7.01
CA ALA A 216 4.57 -0.68 8.26
C ALA A 216 5.88 -1.05 8.97
N ALA A 217 6.85 -1.56 8.22
CA ALA A 217 8.18 -1.84 8.72
C ALA A 217 8.87 -0.57 9.21
N GLY A 218 8.86 0.52 8.42
CA GLY A 218 9.44 1.80 8.79
C GLY A 218 8.90 2.35 10.11
N GLY A 219 7.59 2.27 10.32
CA GLY A 219 6.96 2.61 11.60
C GLY A 219 7.42 1.68 12.74
N ALA A 220 7.43 0.37 12.51
CA ALA A 220 7.80 -0.64 13.50
C ALA A 220 9.27 -0.51 13.98
N VAL A 221 10.18 -0.17 13.07
CA VAL A 221 11.62 -0.02 13.34
C VAL A 221 12.06 1.43 13.59
N LYS A 222 11.13 2.40 13.57
CA LYS A 222 11.41 3.85 13.61
C LYS A 222 12.46 4.28 12.58
N GLY A 223 12.32 3.82 11.35
CA GLY A 223 13.26 4.14 10.27
C GLY A 223 13.15 5.57 9.77
N ASP A 224 14.16 6.01 9.02
CA ASP A 224 14.18 7.33 8.41
C ASP A 224 13.07 7.40 7.33
N PRO A 225 12.18 8.41 7.36
CA PRO A 225 11.18 8.60 6.31
C PRO A 225 11.76 8.62 4.89
N LYS A 226 13.00 9.10 4.72
CA LYS A 226 13.69 9.08 3.41
C LYS A 226 13.99 7.65 2.95
N GLU A 227 14.39 6.76 3.87
CA GLU A 227 14.63 5.35 3.57
C GLU A 227 13.33 4.62 3.21
N VAL A 228 12.22 4.97 3.88
CA VAL A 228 10.88 4.47 3.55
C VAL A 228 10.47 4.91 2.14
N SER A 229 10.53 6.22 1.85
CA SER A 229 10.22 6.76 0.51
C SER A 229 11.10 6.16 -0.58
N TYR A 230 12.38 5.92 -0.28
CA TYR A 230 13.32 5.26 -1.18
C TYR A 230 12.89 3.82 -1.49
N ALA A 231 12.59 3.01 -0.47
CA ALA A 231 12.17 1.63 -0.66
C ALA A 231 10.86 1.53 -1.46
N ILE A 232 9.91 2.42 -1.18
CA ILE A 232 8.67 2.55 -1.95
C ILE A 232 8.96 2.86 -3.43
N SER A 233 9.89 3.77 -3.69
CA SER A 233 10.27 4.14 -5.06
C SER A 233 10.86 2.95 -5.83
N LEU A 234 11.72 2.15 -5.18
CA LEU A 234 12.27 0.94 -5.78
C LEU A 234 11.20 -0.11 -6.08
N VAL A 235 10.31 -0.36 -5.13
CA VAL A 235 9.16 -1.26 -5.29
C VAL A 235 8.38 -0.88 -6.56
N LEU A 236 8.04 0.40 -6.71
CA LEU A 236 7.23 0.86 -7.84
C LEU A 236 8.00 0.77 -9.16
N LEU A 237 9.27 1.18 -9.17
CA LEU A 237 10.13 1.14 -10.35
C LEU A 237 10.28 -0.29 -10.87
N VAL A 238 10.41 -1.28 -9.98
CA VAL A 238 10.59 -2.69 -10.34
C VAL A 238 9.26 -3.38 -10.65
N ALA A 239 8.17 -3.02 -9.97
CA ALA A 239 6.85 -3.59 -10.23
C ALA A 239 6.30 -3.26 -11.63
N MET A 240 6.59 -2.06 -12.16
CA MET A 240 6.11 -1.63 -13.48
C MET A 240 6.50 -2.58 -14.63
N PRO A 241 7.79 -2.90 -14.87
CA PRO A 241 8.15 -3.84 -15.93
C PRO A 241 7.61 -5.24 -15.65
N MET A 242 7.55 -5.67 -14.39
CA MET A 242 7.03 -7.00 -14.04
C MET A 242 5.55 -7.19 -14.40
N LEU A 243 4.73 -6.14 -14.27
CA LEU A 243 3.32 -6.16 -14.67
C LEU A 243 3.13 -6.67 -16.10
N ILE A 244 3.99 -6.21 -17.01
CA ILE A 244 3.91 -6.55 -18.44
C ILE A 244 4.70 -7.82 -18.74
N LEU A 245 5.93 -7.91 -18.23
CA LEU A 245 6.85 -8.98 -18.60
C LEU A 245 6.43 -10.34 -18.03
N MET A 246 5.93 -10.41 -16.80
CA MET A 246 5.57 -11.69 -16.18
C MET A 246 4.45 -12.43 -16.93
N PRO A 247 3.29 -11.83 -17.24
CA PRO A 247 2.26 -12.53 -18.00
C PRO A 247 2.73 -12.87 -19.42
N MET A 248 3.56 -12.03 -20.07
CA MET A 248 4.15 -12.37 -21.37
C MET A 248 5.07 -13.59 -21.30
N ILE A 249 5.95 -13.67 -20.30
CA ILE A 249 6.83 -14.81 -20.06
C ILE A 249 6.00 -16.06 -19.77
N ALA A 250 4.99 -15.94 -18.90
CA ALA A 250 4.10 -17.06 -18.59
C ALA A 250 3.40 -17.61 -19.85
N ARG A 251 2.96 -16.72 -20.76
CA ARG A 251 2.27 -17.12 -22.00
C ARG A 251 3.25 -17.80 -22.95
N ALA A 252 4.46 -17.25 -23.09
CA ALA A 252 5.49 -17.79 -23.96
C ALA A 252 5.94 -19.20 -23.56
N VAL A 253 5.95 -19.49 -22.26
CA VAL A 253 6.35 -20.80 -21.71
C VAL A 253 5.15 -21.76 -21.56
N GLY A 254 3.91 -21.27 -21.71
CA GLY A 254 2.70 -22.08 -21.58
C GLY A 254 2.39 -22.50 -20.13
N ILE A 255 2.61 -21.60 -19.17
CA ILE A 255 2.37 -21.88 -17.74
C ILE A 255 0.86 -22.08 -17.48
N PRO A 256 0.41 -23.11 -16.75
CA PRO A 256 -1.01 -23.27 -16.42
C PRO A 256 -1.58 -22.06 -15.64
N ASP A 257 -2.83 -21.68 -15.91
CA ASP A 257 -3.48 -20.48 -15.34
C ASP A 257 -3.35 -20.31 -13.83
N ALA A 258 -3.56 -21.38 -13.06
CA ALA A 258 -3.46 -21.33 -11.60
C ALA A 258 -2.01 -21.08 -11.15
N VAL A 259 -1.03 -21.69 -11.83
CA VAL A 259 0.40 -21.49 -11.55
C VAL A 259 0.83 -20.09 -11.94
N ALA A 260 0.42 -19.61 -13.12
CA ALA A 260 0.70 -18.25 -13.58
C ALA A 260 0.12 -17.21 -12.63
N GLY A 261 -1.14 -17.38 -12.22
CA GLY A 261 -1.80 -16.54 -11.23
C GLY A 261 -1.06 -16.56 -9.90
N ALA A 262 -0.71 -17.74 -9.39
CA ALA A 262 0.01 -17.85 -8.12
C ALA A 262 1.41 -17.22 -8.16
N TRP A 263 2.10 -17.34 -9.29
CA TRP A 263 3.41 -16.72 -9.52
C TRP A 263 3.33 -15.20 -9.58
N ILE A 264 2.42 -14.67 -10.41
CA ILE A 264 2.17 -13.22 -10.54
C ILE A 264 1.78 -12.63 -9.18
N GLY A 265 0.83 -13.26 -8.50
CA GLY A 265 0.32 -12.81 -7.20
C GLY A 265 1.37 -12.85 -6.09
N GLY A 266 2.27 -13.83 -6.09
CA GLY A 266 3.32 -13.93 -5.08
C GLY A 266 4.50 -12.99 -5.29
N THR A 267 4.68 -12.46 -6.51
CA THR A 267 5.92 -11.75 -6.89
C THR A 267 5.73 -10.26 -7.15
N ILE A 268 4.64 -9.81 -7.77
CA ILE A 268 4.46 -8.38 -8.08
C ILE A 268 4.11 -7.62 -6.81
N ASP A 269 4.92 -6.63 -6.44
CA ASP A 269 4.84 -5.95 -5.14
C ASP A 269 3.83 -4.79 -5.08
N THR A 270 2.72 -4.89 -5.83
CA THR A 270 1.55 -4.02 -5.61
C THR A 270 0.27 -4.79 -5.97
N THR A 271 -0.75 -4.74 -5.10
CA THR A 271 -2.05 -5.40 -5.34
C THR A 271 -2.68 -5.03 -6.69
N PRO A 272 -2.71 -3.75 -7.10
CA PRO A 272 -3.40 -3.41 -8.33
C PRO A 272 -2.67 -3.92 -9.59
N ALA A 273 -1.33 -3.80 -9.63
CA ALA A 273 -0.53 -4.38 -10.71
C ALA A 273 -0.67 -5.91 -10.81
N VAL A 274 -0.83 -6.61 -9.69
CA VAL A 274 -1.09 -8.06 -9.66
C VAL A 274 -2.40 -8.39 -10.37
N VAL A 275 -3.48 -7.69 -10.02
CA VAL A 275 -4.81 -7.93 -10.63
C VAL A 275 -4.73 -7.69 -12.13
N ALA A 276 -4.12 -6.59 -12.53
CA ALA A 276 -3.95 -6.25 -13.94
C ALA A 276 -3.07 -7.25 -14.71
N ALA A 277 -1.92 -7.64 -14.16
CA ALA A 277 -1.04 -8.64 -14.75
C ALA A 277 -1.72 -10.02 -14.86
N GLY A 278 -2.51 -10.40 -13.85
CA GLY A 278 -3.30 -11.63 -13.88
C GLY A 278 -4.39 -11.58 -14.96
N ALA A 279 -5.09 -10.45 -15.10
CA ALA A 279 -6.09 -10.24 -16.15
C ALA A 279 -5.48 -10.24 -17.55
N LEU A 280 -4.27 -9.69 -17.68
CA LEU A 280 -3.41 -9.81 -18.87
C LEU A 280 -2.94 -11.23 -19.14
N TYR A 281 -3.23 -12.21 -18.29
CA TYR A 281 -2.99 -13.63 -18.55
C TYR A 281 -4.30 -14.35 -18.87
N SER A 282 -5.20 -14.45 -17.88
CA SER A 282 -6.55 -15.02 -17.98
C SER A 282 -7.40 -14.64 -16.77
N ASP A 283 -8.72 -14.79 -16.86
CA ASP A 283 -9.63 -14.52 -15.73
C ASP A 283 -9.32 -15.41 -14.51
N LYS A 284 -8.98 -16.68 -14.74
CA LYS A 284 -8.60 -17.60 -13.68
C LYS A 284 -7.28 -17.18 -13.02
N ALA A 285 -6.27 -16.79 -13.81
CA ALA A 285 -5.01 -16.30 -13.27
C ALA A 285 -5.20 -15.01 -12.45
N MET A 286 -6.06 -14.09 -12.89
CA MET A 286 -6.42 -12.89 -12.13
C MET A 286 -6.99 -13.23 -10.75
N GLN A 287 -7.95 -14.15 -10.68
CA GLN A 287 -8.58 -14.56 -9.42
C GLN A 287 -7.57 -15.18 -8.46
N VAL A 288 -6.76 -16.13 -8.94
CA VAL A 288 -5.73 -16.79 -8.13
C VAL A 288 -4.66 -15.77 -7.69
N ALA A 289 -4.19 -14.90 -8.59
CA ALA A 289 -3.19 -13.88 -8.27
C ALA A 289 -3.67 -12.92 -7.19
N SER A 290 -4.93 -12.48 -7.30
CA SER A 290 -5.59 -11.63 -6.30
C SER A 290 -5.64 -12.31 -4.94
N LEU A 291 -6.01 -13.59 -4.91
CA LEU A 291 -6.10 -14.40 -3.70
C LEU A 291 -4.72 -14.61 -3.03
N ILE A 292 -3.68 -14.93 -3.81
CA ILE A 292 -2.30 -15.02 -3.29
C ILE A 292 -1.85 -13.69 -2.69
N LYS A 293 -2.05 -12.58 -3.42
CA LYS A 293 -1.59 -11.28 -2.95
C LYS A 293 -2.35 -10.82 -1.71
N MET A 294 -3.65 -11.10 -1.64
CA MET A 294 -4.44 -10.86 -0.43
C MET A 294 -3.91 -11.65 0.76
N SER A 295 -3.53 -12.92 0.56
CA SER A 295 -2.90 -13.74 1.59
C SER A 295 -1.59 -13.13 2.10
N GLN A 296 -0.75 -12.59 1.20
CA GLN A 296 0.46 -11.84 1.59
C GLN A 296 0.13 -10.54 2.34
N ASN A 297 -0.91 -9.81 1.93
CA ASN A 297 -1.31 -8.56 2.59
C ASN A 297 -1.68 -8.77 4.07
N VAL A 298 -2.23 -9.93 4.43
CA VAL A 298 -2.50 -10.29 5.84
C VAL A 298 -1.23 -10.33 6.67
N LEU A 299 -0.11 -10.74 6.08
CA LEU A 299 1.17 -10.88 6.77
C LEU A 299 1.84 -9.54 7.09
N ILE A 300 1.37 -8.41 6.53
CA ILE A 300 1.88 -7.07 6.85
C ILE A 300 1.79 -6.81 8.36
N GLY A 301 0.61 -7.07 8.94
CA GLY A 301 0.37 -6.75 10.34
C GLY A 301 1.18 -7.62 11.29
N ILE A 302 1.28 -8.91 10.97
CA ILE A 302 2.09 -9.89 11.70
C ILE A 302 3.57 -9.49 11.61
N THR A 303 4.08 -9.19 10.41
CA THR A 303 5.48 -8.82 10.20
C THR A 303 5.83 -7.53 10.93
N ALA A 304 4.97 -6.51 10.85
CA ALA A 304 5.18 -5.25 11.57
C ALA A 304 5.21 -5.45 13.09
N PHE A 305 4.34 -6.31 13.63
CA PHE A 305 4.36 -6.68 15.05
C PHE A 305 5.66 -7.38 15.44
N LEU A 306 6.07 -8.39 14.69
CA LEU A 306 7.31 -9.14 14.94
C LEU A 306 8.55 -8.25 14.84
N LEU A 307 8.59 -7.32 13.88
CA LEU A 307 9.68 -6.35 13.75
C LEU A 307 9.73 -5.38 14.93
N ALA A 308 8.58 -4.85 15.36
CA ALA A 308 8.51 -3.98 16.54
C ALA A 308 9.00 -4.73 17.80
N LEU A 309 8.57 -5.99 17.96
CA LEU A 309 9.00 -6.86 19.05
C LEU A 309 10.51 -7.12 19.00
N TYR A 310 11.05 -7.49 17.84
CA TYR A 310 12.49 -7.71 17.65
C TYR A 310 13.31 -6.46 17.96
N TRP A 311 12.84 -5.28 17.54
CA TRP A 311 13.56 -4.03 17.79
C TRP A 311 13.66 -3.71 19.28
N VAL A 312 12.55 -3.84 20.02
CA VAL A 312 12.51 -3.58 21.47
C VAL A 312 13.29 -4.63 22.25
N LEU A 313 13.17 -5.91 21.87
CA LEU A 313 13.75 -7.01 22.65
C LEU A 313 15.23 -7.27 22.34
N LYS A 314 15.72 -6.92 21.15
CA LYS A 314 17.07 -7.30 20.69
C LYS A 314 17.91 -6.14 20.16
N VAL A 315 17.35 -5.26 19.33
CA VAL A 315 18.16 -4.22 18.65
C VAL A 315 18.48 -3.06 19.58
N GLU A 316 17.49 -2.54 20.29
CA GLU A 316 17.62 -1.41 21.21
C GLU A 316 17.59 -1.86 22.68
N ARG A 317 17.89 -3.13 22.93
CA ARG A 317 17.89 -3.68 24.29
C ARG A 317 18.97 -2.98 25.12
N LYS A 318 18.54 -2.21 26.12
CA LYS A 318 19.44 -1.71 27.17
C LYS A 318 19.68 -2.81 28.21
N PRO A 319 20.93 -3.07 28.64
CA PRO A 319 21.26 -4.19 29.52
C PRO A 319 20.54 -4.23 30.88
N GLN A 320 20.00 -3.09 31.35
CA GLN A 320 19.42 -2.94 32.70
C GLN A 320 17.94 -2.55 32.73
N GLU A 321 17.29 -2.34 31.58
CA GLU A 321 15.86 -2.02 31.51
C GLU A 321 15.07 -3.24 31.01
N ARG A 322 13.99 -3.59 31.72
CA ARG A 322 13.04 -4.59 31.20
C ARG A 322 12.32 -3.97 30.00
N PRO A 323 12.21 -4.69 28.86
CA PRO A 323 11.47 -4.18 27.72
C PRO A 323 10.02 -3.93 28.13
N SER A 324 9.59 -2.67 28.06
CA SER A 324 8.25 -2.28 28.47
C SER A 324 7.25 -2.67 27.37
N PRO A 325 6.16 -3.40 27.69
CA PRO A 325 5.07 -3.66 26.76
C PRO A 325 4.49 -2.36 26.16
N VAL A 326 4.59 -1.27 26.91
CA VAL A 326 4.19 0.07 26.48
C VAL A 326 5.04 0.56 25.31
N GLU A 327 6.33 0.24 25.27
CA GLU A 327 7.21 0.64 24.17
C GLU A 327 6.95 -0.16 22.89
N ILE A 328 6.66 -1.46 23.02
CA ILE A 328 6.19 -2.29 21.90
C ILE A 328 4.92 -1.69 21.33
N TRP A 329 3.97 -1.32 22.19
CA TRP A 329 2.77 -0.62 21.75
C TRP A 329 3.12 0.69 21.05
N TYR A 330 3.99 1.54 21.59
CA TYR A 330 4.33 2.82 20.93
C TYR A 330 4.99 2.69 19.55
N ARG A 331 5.72 1.59 19.29
CA ARG A 331 6.33 1.29 17.98
C ARG A 331 5.36 0.63 17.02
N PHE A 332 4.42 -0.16 17.54
CA PHE A 332 3.48 -0.87 16.70
C PHE A 332 2.65 0.12 15.87
N PRO A 333 2.70 0.06 14.53
CA PRO A 333 2.02 1.02 13.67
C PRO A 333 0.51 0.99 13.91
N LYS A 334 -0.05 2.14 14.27
CA LYS A 334 -1.46 2.27 14.68
C LYS A 334 -2.42 2.07 13.53
N PHE A 335 -2.02 2.45 12.31
CA PHE A 335 -2.82 2.16 11.13
C PHE A 335 -3.00 0.65 10.90
N VAL A 336 -2.02 -0.20 11.25
CA VAL A 336 -2.15 -1.67 11.17
C VAL A 336 -3.20 -2.16 12.17
N PHE A 337 -3.19 -1.61 13.38
CA PHE A 337 -4.24 -1.88 14.36
C PHE A 337 -5.62 -1.48 13.82
N GLY A 338 -5.73 -0.29 13.22
CA GLY A 338 -6.96 0.17 12.58
C GLY A 338 -7.41 -0.72 11.43
N PHE A 339 -6.49 -1.18 10.59
CA PHE A 339 -6.74 -2.15 9.52
C PHE A 339 -7.34 -3.45 10.09
N ILE A 340 -6.75 -4.03 11.14
CA ILE A 340 -7.20 -5.29 11.74
C ILE A 340 -8.61 -5.12 12.35
N ILE A 341 -8.84 -4.04 13.09
CA ILE A 341 -10.16 -3.75 13.66
C ILE A 341 -11.19 -3.57 12.55
N ALA A 342 -10.88 -2.82 11.49
CA ALA A 342 -11.80 -2.62 10.38
C ALA A 342 -12.17 -3.97 9.73
N SER A 343 -11.19 -4.84 9.49
CA SER A 343 -11.41 -6.20 8.97
C SER A 343 -12.33 -7.03 9.88
N MET A 344 -12.06 -7.04 11.19
CA MET A 344 -12.87 -7.79 12.17
C MET A 344 -14.30 -7.24 12.27
N VAL A 345 -14.46 -5.92 12.36
CA VAL A 345 -15.79 -5.29 12.45
C VAL A 345 -16.62 -5.58 11.21
N PHE A 346 -16.04 -5.42 10.01
CA PHE A 346 -16.77 -5.69 8.78
C PHE A 346 -17.13 -7.17 8.65
N SER A 347 -16.20 -8.07 9.00
CA SER A 347 -16.39 -9.52 8.79
C SER A 347 -17.25 -10.19 9.84
N LEU A 348 -17.11 -9.81 11.11
CA LEU A 348 -17.72 -10.50 12.25
C LEU A 348 -18.95 -9.78 12.80
N LEU A 349 -19.12 -8.48 12.52
CA LEU A 349 -20.25 -7.69 13.00
C LEU A 349 -21.14 -7.21 11.85
N LEU A 350 -20.61 -6.47 10.88
CA LEU A 350 -21.44 -5.83 9.85
C LEU A 350 -22.02 -6.83 8.84
N ILE A 351 -21.26 -7.83 8.38
CA ILE A 351 -21.80 -8.87 7.48
C ILE A 351 -22.96 -9.64 8.16
N PRO A 352 -22.80 -10.21 9.37
CA PRO A 352 -23.90 -10.91 10.03
C PRO A 352 -25.11 -10.04 10.36
N THR A 353 -24.93 -8.74 10.60
CA THR A 353 -26.03 -7.84 11.03
C THR A 353 -26.73 -7.14 9.87
N MET A 354 -26.01 -6.78 8.79
CA MET A 354 -26.56 -5.98 7.67
C MET A 354 -26.70 -6.78 6.36
N GLY A 355 -26.08 -7.96 6.27
CA GLY A 355 -26.02 -8.80 5.08
C GLY A 355 -25.00 -8.34 4.03
N ASP A 356 -24.55 -9.27 3.19
CA ASP A 356 -23.49 -9.07 2.19
C ASP A 356 -23.77 -7.93 1.21
N ASN A 357 -25.02 -7.77 0.78
CA ASN A 357 -25.40 -6.73 -0.18
C ASN A 357 -25.22 -5.32 0.40
N SER A 358 -25.62 -5.11 1.65
CA SER A 358 -25.47 -3.82 2.35
C SER A 358 -24.00 -3.50 2.58
N VAL A 359 -23.22 -4.49 3.03
CA VAL A 359 -21.77 -4.34 3.24
C VAL A 359 -21.06 -4.05 1.93
N SER A 360 -21.42 -4.74 0.83
CA SER A 360 -20.85 -4.49 -0.50
C SER A 360 -21.11 -3.06 -0.99
N ALA A 361 -22.29 -2.50 -0.71
CA ALA A 361 -22.58 -1.11 -1.04
C ALA A 361 -21.70 -0.12 -0.25
N ILE A 362 -21.50 -0.36 1.05
CA ILE A 362 -20.57 0.42 1.90
C ILE A 362 -19.15 0.33 1.34
N LEU A 363 -18.68 -0.90 1.05
CA LEU A 363 -17.34 -1.15 0.52
C LEU A 363 -17.11 -0.51 -0.84
N ASN A 364 -18.12 -0.42 -1.70
CA ASN A 364 -18.00 0.27 -2.99
C ASN A 364 -17.67 1.76 -2.84
N VAL A 365 -18.24 2.43 -1.83
CA VAL A 365 -17.94 3.83 -1.53
C VAL A 365 -16.54 3.94 -0.91
N THR A 366 -16.24 3.15 0.12
CA THR A 366 -14.96 3.24 0.84
C THR A 366 -13.79 2.86 -0.06
N ARG A 367 -13.96 1.92 -1.00
CA ARG A 367 -13.00 1.60 -2.06
C ARG A 367 -12.69 2.80 -2.96
N GLY A 368 -13.72 3.57 -3.32
CA GLY A 368 -13.55 4.80 -4.10
C GLY A 368 -12.71 5.85 -3.35
N ILE A 369 -13.07 6.14 -2.09
CA ILE A 369 -12.32 7.08 -1.23
C ILE A 369 -10.89 6.59 -0.99
N ARG A 370 -10.69 5.28 -0.77
CA ARG A 370 -9.38 4.65 -0.66
C ARG A 370 -8.54 4.90 -1.91
N GLY A 371 -9.12 4.72 -3.10
CA GLY A 371 -8.45 4.99 -4.38
C GLY A 371 -7.93 6.43 -4.47
N TRP A 372 -8.73 7.42 -4.04
CA TRP A 372 -8.31 8.82 -3.98
C TRP A 372 -7.16 9.06 -3.01
N PHE A 373 -7.23 8.50 -1.80
CA PHE A 373 -6.14 8.62 -0.82
C PHE A 373 -4.85 7.99 -1.31
N PHE A 374 -4.92 6.81 -1.94
CA PHE A 374 -3.75 6.19 -2.56
C PHE A 374 -3.22 7.04 -3.73
N ALA A 375 -4.07 7.53 -4.63
CA ALA A 375 -3.63 8.40 -5.73
C ALA A 375 -2.89 9.64 -5.21
N MET A 376 -3.46 10.35 -4.23
CA MET A 376 -2.81 11.52 -3.60
C MET A 376 -1.50 11.16 -2.91
N ALA A 377 -1.46 10.02 -2.21
CA ALA A 377 -0.23 9.53 -1.61
C ALA A 377 0.88 9.26 -2.63
N PHE A 378 0.57 8.60 -3.75
CA PHE A 378 1.56 8.31 -4.79
C PHE A 378 2.05 9.56 -5.51
N VAL A 379 1.17 10.56 -5.70
CA VAL A 379 1.59 11.91 -6.12
C VAL A 379 2.59 12.48 -5.12
N CYS A 380 2.27 12.44 -3.82
CA CYS A 380 3.15 12.95 -2.78
C CYS A 380 4.51 12.24 -2.74
N ILE A 381 4.53 10.91 -2.88
CA ILE A 381 5.75 10.12 -3.00
C ILE A 381 6.57 10.61 -4.20
N GLY A 382 5.96 10.73 -5.38
CA GLY A 382 6.67 11.17 -6.57
C GLY A 382 7.25 12.58 -6.41
N LEU A 383 6.48 13.51 -5.85
CA LEU A 383 6.91 14.89 -5.62
C LEU A 383 8.09 15.01 -4.64
N ASP A 384 8.13 14.18 -3.60
CA ASP A 384 9.19 14.17 -2.60
C ASP A 384 10.41 13.33 -3.04
N THR A 385 10.22 12.44 -4.02
CA THR A 385 11.28 11.56 -4.51
C THR A 385 12.20 12.28 -5.49
N LYS A 386 13.48 12.36 -5.13
CA LYS A 386 14.54 12.86 -6.02
C LYS A 386 15.33 11.71 -6.62
N ILE A 387 15.22 11.50 -7.93
CA ILE A 387 15.86 10.39 -8.65
C ILE A 387 17.38 10.41 -8.45
N ILE A 388 17.99 11.59 -8.44
CA ILE A 388 19.42 11.75 -8.20
C ILE A 388 19.80 11.33 -6.77
N GLU A 389 18.94 11.60 -5.78
CA GLU A 389 19.15 11.12 -4.41
C GLU A 389 18.93 9.60 -4.32
N LEU A 390 18.00 9.02 -5.11
CA LEU A 390 17.84 7.56 -5.21
C LEU A 390 19.13 6.87 -5.72
N VAL A 391 19.82 7.46 -6.68
CA VAL A 391 21.08 6.87 -7.17
C VAL A 391 22.23 7.09 -6.18
N LYS A 392 22.19 8.17 -5.39
CA LYS A 392 23.27 8.54 -4.44
C LYS A 392 23.14 7.90 -3.06
N ILE A 393 21.93 7.59 -2.59
CA ILE A 393 21.69 6.95 -1.28
C ILE A 393 22.36 5.57 -1.27
N GLY A 394 23.23 5.35 -0.28
CA GLY A 394 23.97 4.09 -0.13
C GLY A 394 24.88 3.74 -1.32
N ARG A 395 25.27 4.72 -2.16
CA ARG A 395 26.09 4.51 -3.38
C ARG A 395 25.48 3.48 -4.35
N GLY A 396 24.15 3.42 -4.47
CA GLY A 396 23.43 2.48 -5.34
C GLY A 396 23.34 1.03 -4.81
N LYS A 397 23.98 0.72 -3.67
CA LYS A 397 23.89 -0.60 -3.04
C LYS A 397 22.46 -1.03 -2.70
N PRO A 398 21.55 -0.16 -2.21
CA PRO A 398 20.19 -0.57 -1.90
C PRO A 398 19.40 -1.02 -3.14
N LEU A 399 19.63 -0.38 -4.29
CA LEU A 399 19.04 -0.78 -5.56
C LEU A 399 19.51 -2.18 -5.97
N ILE A 400 20.81 -2.44 -5.92
CA ILE A 400 21.37 -3.76 -6.27
C ILE A 400 20.81 -4.85 -5.35
N VAL A 401 20.78 -4.59 -4.03
CA VAL A 401 20.21 -5.53 -3.05
C VAL A 401 18.74 -5.82 -3.39
N PHE A 402 17.95 -4.79 -3.66
CA PHE A 402 16.53 -4.95 -4.00
C PHE A 402 16.35 -5.76 -5.28
N LEU A 403 17.10 -5.46 -6.35
CA LEU A 403 17.02 -6.20 -7.62
C LEU A 403 17.42 -7.67 -7.46
N VAL A 404 18.49 -7.96 -6.72
CA VAL A 404 18.92 -9.34 -6.46
C VAL A 404 17.89 -10.08 -5.62
N ALA A 405 17.33 -9.44 -4.60
CA ALA A 405 16.24 -10.01 -3.81
C ALA A 405 14.98 -10.24 -4.65
N GLN A 406 14.67 -9.34 -5.59
CA GLN A 406 13.52 -9.49 -6.47
C GLN A 406 13.71 -10.65 -7.45
N ILE A 407 14.91 -10.79 -8.04
CA ILE A 407 15.24 -11.92 -8.90
C ILE A 407 15.09 -13.23 -8.13
N PHE A 408 15.59 -13.28 -6.90
CA PHE A 408 15.38 -14.42 -6.01
C PHE A 408 13.89 -14.70 -5.76
N ASN A 409 13.10 -13.66 -5.47
CA ASN A 409 11.64 -13.76 -5.31
C ASN A 409 10.97 -14.35 -6.56
N ILE A 410 11.29 -13.84 -7.75
CA ILE A 410 10.75 -14.31 -9.04
C ILE A 410 10.95 -15.82 -9.19
N PHE A 411 12.16 -16.33 -8.96
CA PHE A 411 12.47 -17.75 -9.13
C PHE A 411 11.87 -18.62 -8.01
N LEU A 412 11.99 -18.19 -6.75
CA LEU A 412 11.46 -18.91 -5.61
C LEU A 412 9.94 -19.06 -5.71
N THR A 413 9.24 -17.96 -6.03
CA THR A 413 7.79 -17.95 -6.14
C THR A 413 7.32 -18.78 -7.33
N LEU A 414 8.05 -18.79 -8.45
CA LEU A 414 7.75 -19.69 -9.57
C LEU A 414 7.82 -21.16 -9.16
N LEU A 415 8.90 -21.54 -8.47
CA LEU A 415 9.10 -22.91 -7.97
C LEU A 415 7.95 -23.33 -7.04
N LEU A 416 7.57 -22.46 -6.09
CA LEU A 416 6.48 -22.73 -5.17
C LEU A 416 5.12 -22.75 -5.86
N ALA A 417 4.88 -21.88 -6.85
CA ALA A 417 3.66 -21.88 -7.63
C ALA A 417 3.47 -23.20 -8.37
N TYR A 418 4.53 -23.74 -8.99
CA TYR A 418 4.47 -25.08 -9.62
C TYR A 418 4.26 -26.20 -8.60
N ALA A 419 4.95 -26.16 -7.46
CA ALA A 419 4.81 -27.18 -6.43
C ALA A 419 3.38 -27.23 -5.84
N LEU A 420 2.79 -26.07 -5.57
CA LEU A 420 1.50 -25.96 -4.87
C LEU A 420 0.29 -25.97 -5.81
N PHE A 421 0.41 -25.38 -7.00
CA PHE A 421 -0.73 -25.17 -7.92
C PHE A 421 -0.59 -25.93 -9.25
N GLY A 422 0.55 -26.59 -9.50
CA GLY A 422 0.82 -27.31 -10.74
C GLY A 422 0.25 -28.73 -10.81
N GLY A 423 -0.47 -29.20 -9.78
CA GLY A 423 -1.00 -30.57 -9.75
C GLY A 423 0.00 -31.64 -9.29
N ILE A 424 1.21 -31.26 -8.88
CA ILE A 424 2.30 -32.18 -8.50
C ILE A 424 2.04 -32.77 -7.11
N PHE A 425 1.78 -31.93 -6.12
CA PHE A 425 1.55 -32.34 -4.72
C PHE A 425 0.09 -32.19 -4.28
N PHE A 426 -0.64 -31.24 -4.86
CA PHE A 426 -2.02 -30.94 -4.52
C PHE A 426 -2.84 -30.77 -5.79
N SER A 427 -4.11 -31.18 -5.77
CA SER A 427 -5.03 -30.91 -6.88
C SER A 427 -5.16 -29.39 -7.05
N PRO A 428 -5.05 -28.86 -8.29
CA PRO A 428 -5.16 -27.43 -8.52
C PRO A 428 -6.52 -26.93 -8.01
N PRO A 429 -6.58 -25.78 -7.31
CA PRO A 429 -7.86 -25.18 -6.97
C PRO A 429 -8.65 -24.91 -8.28
N LEU A 430 -9.90 -25.38 -8.29
CA LEU A 430 -10.83 -25.26 -9.41
C LEU A 430 -11.04 -23.82 -9.84
#